data_AF-A0A494SU81-F1
#
_entry.id   AF-A0A494SU81-F1
#
_cell.length_a   1.000
_cell.length_b   1.000
_cell.length_c   1.000
_cell.angle_alpha   90.00
_cell.angle_beta   90.00
_cell.angle_gamma   90.00
#
_symmetry.space_group_name_H-M   'P 1'
#
loop_
_entity.id
_entity.type
_entity.pdbx_description
1 polymer ?
#
loop_
_entity_poly.entity_id
_entity_poly.type
_entity_poly.pdbx_seq_one_letter_code
_entity_poly.pdbx_strand_id
1 'polypeptide(L)'
;MMNGEIKYNFGAIGDLAGGLTTKWSSLNERLDEVKSTIQPLVATWQGADSDAYQVKQAEWNSAQAELNGVLQSLIGAVNSGNQRMQEQEAVNRSRFS
;
A
#
# COMPACT_ATOMS: atom_id res chain seq x y z
N MET A 1 27.67 -23.03 -11.82
CA MET A 1 27.07 -21.86 -12.49
C MET A 1 26.15 -21.17 -11.49
N MET A 2 26.34 -19.85 -11.35
CA MET A 2 25.48 -18.82 -10.70
C MET A 2 24.46 -19.26 -9.63
N ASN A 3 24.81 -19.06 -8.34
CA ASN A 3 23.86 -18.99 -7.23
C ASN A 3 23.88 -17.60 -6.57
N GLY A 4 24.08 -16.55 -7.38
CA GLY A 4 24.06 -15.17 -6.90
C GLY A 4 22.67 -14.57 -7.01
N GLU A 5 22.09 -14.23 -5.86
CA GLU A 5 21.21 -13.05 -5.73
C GLU A 5 19.75 -13.07 -6.21
N ILE A 6 19.09 -14.23 -6.30
CA ILE A 6 17.60 -14.28 -6.16
C ILE A 6 17.22 -14.59 -4.70
N LYS A 7 17.97 -14.04 -3.75
CA LYS A 7 17.54 -13.80 -2.37
C LYS A 7 17.28 -12.30 -2.25
N TYR A 8 16.38 -11.76 -3.06
CA TYR A 8 15.97 -10.35 -2.93
C TYR A 8 15.07 -10.24 -1.69
N ASN A 9 15.69 -10.36 -0.51
CA ASN A 9 15.20 -10.19 0.84
C ASN A 9 13.66 -10.20 1.01
N PHE A 10 13.00 -11.33 0.68
CA PHE A 10 11.54 -11.45 0.74
C PHE A 10 10.98 -11.16 2.14
N GLY A 11 11.75 -11.43 3.19
CA GLY A 11 11.46 -11.02 4.56
C GLY A 11 11.34 -9.49 4.67
N ALA A 12 12.33 -8.74 4.21
CA ALA A 12 12.26 -7.28 4.19
C ALA A 12 11.14 -6.73 3.30
N ILE A 13 10.76 -7.42 2.22
CA ILE A 13 9.61 -6.99 1.40
C ILE A 13 8.28 -7.24 2.14
N GLY A 14 8.15 -8.37 2.85
CA GLY A 14 7.02 -8.64 3.74
C GLY A 14 6.90 -7.62 4.88
N ASP A 15 8.03 -7.30 5.52
CA ASP A 15 8.11 -6.29 6.57
C ASP A 15 7.76 -4.89 6.05
N LEU A 16 8.25 -4.53 4.85
CA LEU A 16 7.91 -3.29 4.17
C LEU A 16 6.41 -3.23 3.85
N ALA A 17 5.83 -4.31 3.33
CA ALA A 17 4.40 -4.37 3.03
C ALA A 17 3.55 -4.18 4.30
N GLY A 18 3.88 -4.89 5.38
CA GLY A 18 3.21 -4.73 6.68
C GLY A 18 3.34 -3.31 7.22
N GLY A 19 4.56 -2.73 7.18
CA GLY A 19 4.81 -1.37 7.62
C GLY A 19 4.05 -0.31 6.79
N LEU A 20 3.94 -0.51 5.48
CA LEU A 20 3.14 0.35 4.61
C LEU A 20 1.64 0.24 4.92
N THR A 21 1.11 -0.97 5.17
CA THR A 21 -0.29 -1.16 5.58
C THR A 21 -0.62 -0.46 6.91
N THR A 22 0.29 -0.50 7.89
CA THR A 22 0.10 0.20 9.17
C THR A 22 0.13 1.72 9.00
N LYS A 23 1.15 2.25 8.31
CA LYS A 23 1.24 3.70 8.02
C LYS A 23 0.01 4.19 7.25
N TRP A 24 -0.50 3.34 6.38
CA TRP A 24 -1.71 3.60 5.62
C TRP A 24 -2.97 3.72 6.48
N SER A 25 -3.22 2.76 7.36
CA SER A 25 -4.37 2.84 8.28
C SER A 25 -4.31 4.13 9.10
N SER A 26 -3.12 4.47 9.62
CA SER A 26 -2.94 5.71 10.39
C SER A 26 -3.19 6.97 9.56
N LEU A 27 -2.82 6.97 8.28
CA LEU A 27 -3.11 8.10 7.38
C LEU A 27 -4.62 8.27 7.16
N ASN A 28 -5.36 7.18 6.95
CA ASN A 28 -6.81 7.21 6.78
C ASN A 28 -7.52 7.68 8.05
N GLU A 29 -7.12 7.19 9.22
CA GLU A 29 -7.68 7.64 10.50
C GLU A 29 -7.52 9.14 10.69
N ARG A 30 -6.32 9.68 10.43
CA ARG A 30 -6.06 11.13 10.50
C ARG A 30 -6.89 11.92 9.49
N LEU A 31 -7.11 11.37 8.31
CA LEU A 31 -7.96 11.98 7.28
C LEU A 31 -9.42 12.03 7.72
N ASP A 32 -9.93 10.94 8.28
CA ASP A 32 -11.30 10.88 8.79
C ASP A 32 -11.50 11.83 9.97
N GLU A 33 -10.50 11.96 10.84
CA GLU A 33 -10.49 12.92 11.95
C GLU A 33 -10.54 14.38 11.44
N VAL A 34 -9.73 14.72 10.43
CA VAL A 34 -9.75 16.05 9.79
C VAL A 34 -11.11 16.32 9.12
N LYS A 35 -11.64 15.35 8.37
CA LYS A 35 -12.98 15.46 7.73
C LYS A 35 -14.06 15.68 8.77
N SER A 36 -14.05 14.92 9.86
CA SER A 36 -15.02 15.04 10.95
C SER A 36 -14.93 16.40 11.64
N THR A 37 -13.72 16.95 11.78
CA THR A 37 -13.49 18.25 12.43
C THR A 37 -13.96 19.42 11.55
N ILE A 38 -13.80 19.29 10.23
CA ILE A 38 -14.14 20.33 9.25
C ILE A 38 -15.62 20.30 8.86
N GLN A 39 -16.28 19.14 8.93
CA GLN A 39 -17.71 18.95 8.60
C GLN A 39 -18.66 20.03 9.15
N PRO A 40 -18.59 20.40 10.45
CA PRO A 40 -19.45 21.44 11.02
C PRO A 40 -19.14 22.85 10.48
N LEU A 41 -17.86 23.13 10.16
CA LEU A 41 -17.43 24.40 9.59
C LEU A 41 -17.90 24.56 8.14
N VAL A 42 -17.87 23.46 7.37
CA VAL A 42 -18.42 23.43 6.00
C VAL A 42 -19.92 23.73 5.99
N ALA A 43 -20.68 23.26 6.99
CA ALA A 43 -22.10 23.60 7.11
C ALA A 43 -22.35 25.09 7.38
N THR A 44 -21.37 25.81 7.94
CA THR A 44 -21.44 27.26 8.20
C THR A 44 -20.89 28.11 7.05
N TRP A 45 -20.11 27.54 6.14
CA TRP A 45 -19.55 28.23 4.97
C TRP A 45 -20.53 28.13 3.80
N GLN A 46 -21.27 29.21 3.55
CA GLN A 46 -22.30 29.26 2.52
C GLN A 46 -21.73 29.85 1.21
N GLY A 47 -21.61 29.02 0.16
CA GLY A 47 -21.26 29.43 -1.22
C GLY A 47 -19.81 29.89 -1.44
N ALA A 48 -19.19 29.48 -2.56
CA ALA A 48 -17.82 29.76 -3.00
C ALA A 48 -16.65 29.16 -2.17
N ASP A 49 -16.70 29.12 -0.84
CA ASP A 49 -15.60 28.55 -0.02
C ASP A 49 -15.61 27.01 0.06
N SER A 50 -16.64 26.36 -0.51
CA SER A 50 -16.75 24.90 -0.58
C SER A 50 -15.72 24.27 -1.55
N ASP A 51 -15.25 25.06 -2.53
CA ASP A 51 -14.46 24.55 -3.64
C ASP A 51 -13.05 24.18 -3.19
N ALA A 52 -12.44 24.97 -2.30
CA ALA A 52 -11.13 24.67 -1.73
C ALA A 52 -11.15 23.35 -0.93
N TYR A 53 -12.23 23.09 -0.20
CA TYR A 53 -12.42 21.83 0.52
C TYR A 53 -12.59 20.65 -0.45
N GLN A 54 -13.41 20.80 -1.49
CA GLN A 54 -13.62 19.75 -2.49
C GLN A 54 -12.32 19.40 -3.22
N VAL A 55 -11.49 20.40 -3.57
CA VAL A 55 -10.17 20.19 -4.17
C VAL A 55 -9.27 19.38 -3.23
N LYS A 56 -9.18 19.74 -1.95
CA LYS A 56 -8.37 18.99 -0.98
C LYS A 56 -8.89 17.58 -0.76
N GLN A 57 -10.21 17.41 -0.68
CA GLN A 57 -10.82 16.09 -0.61
C GLN A 57 -10.47 15.23 -1.83
N ALA A 58 -10.49 15.80 -3.04
CA ALA A 58 -10.15 15.10 -4.26
C ALA A 58 -8.65 14.72 -4.33
N GLU A 59 -7.75 15.66 -3.99
CA GLU A 59 -6.30 15.40 -3.89
C GLU A 59 -6.03 14.22 -2.94
N TRP A 60 -6.69 14.20 -1.78
CA TRP A 60 -6.54 13.13 -0.80
C TRP A 60 -7.07 11.79 -1.31
N ASN A 61 -8.29 11.76 -1.85
CA ASN A 61 -8.85 10.52 -2.41
C ASN A 61 -7.95 9.97 -3.54
N SER A 62 -7.33 10.84 -4.34
CA SER A 62 -6.39 10.44 -5.40
C SER A 62 -5.10 9.85 -4.82
N ALA A 63 -4.45 10.54 -3.87
CA ALA A 63 -3.27 10.00 -3.19
C ALA A 63 -3.59 8.67 -2.48
N GLN A 64 -4.83 8.55 -2.00
CA GLN A 64 -5.32 7.35 -1.37
C GLN A 64 -5.39 6.18 -2.40
N ALA A 65 -6.01 6.42 -3.55
CA ALA A 65 -6.09 5.42 -4.61
C ALA A 65 -4.71 4.99 -5.13
N GLU A 66 -3.78 5.94 -5.29
CA GLU A 66 -2.42 5.66 -5.76
C GLU A 66 -1.65 4.76 -4.79
N LEU A 67 -1.68 5.08 -3.49
CA LEU A 67 -0.96 4.28 -2.49
C LEU A 67 -1.51 2.86 -2.38
N ASN A 68 -2.85 2.71 -2.48
CA ASN A 68 -3.48 1.39 -2.55
C ASN A 68 -2.99 0.58 -3.77
N GLY A 69 -2.86 1.23 -4.93
CA GLY A 69 -2.32 0.60 -6.13
C GLY A 69 -0.87 0.12 -5.96
N VAL A 70 -0.03 0.95 -5.33
CA VAL A 70 1.36 0.60 -5.02
C VAL A 70 1.43 -0.59 -4.05
N LEU A 71 0.62 -0.57 -2.98
CA LEU A 71 0.53 -1.65 -2.00
C LEU A 71 0.10 -2.97 -2.63
N GLN A 72 -0.96 -2.96 -3.45
CA GLN A 72 -1.42 -4.16 -4.14
C GLN A 72 -0.36 -4.71 -5.09
N SER A 73 0.34 -3.82 -5.81
CA SER A 73 1.44 -4.20 -6.71
C SER A 73 2.59 -4.85 -5.93
N LEU A 74 2.94 -4.29 -4.77
CA LEU A 74 3.97 -4.85 -3.88
C LEU A 74 3.58 -6.25 -3.37
N ILE A 75 2.35 -6.42 -2.89
CA ILE A 75 1.84 -7.71 -2.42
C ILE A 75 1.87 -8.75 -3.56
N GLY A 76 1.43 -8.36 -4.76
CA GLY A 76 1.46 -9.21 -5.95
C GLY A 76 2.88 -9.66 -6.30
N ALA A 77 3.86 -8.75 -6.22
CA ALA A 77 5.27 -9.06 -6.45
C ALA A 77 5.83 -10.05 -5.41
N VAL A 78 5.50 -9.87 -4.11
CA VAL A 78 5.90 -10.79 -3.03
C VAL A 78 5.33 -12.19 -3.25
N ASN A 79 4.03 -12.30 -3.50
CA ASN A 79 3.37 -13.60 -3.70
C ASN A 79 3.94 -14.33 -4.91
N SER A 80 4.14 -13.62 -6.03
CA SER A 80 4.75 -14.16 -7.24
C SER A 80 6.20 -14.61 -7.02
N GLY A 81 6.93 -13.94 -6.13
CA GLY A 81 8.28 -14.33 -5.73
C GLY A 81 8.29 -15.60 -4.88
N ASN A 82 7.42 -15.67 -3.87
CA ASN A 82 7.25 -16.84 -3.01
C ASN A 82 6.88 -18.10 -3.80
N GLN A 83 5.92 -17.99 -4.73
CA GLN A 83 5.48 -19.13 -5.54
C GLN A 83 6.62 -19.67 -6.42
N ARG A 84 7.34 -18.79 -7.12
CA ARG A 84 8.50 -19.19 -7.94
C ARG A 84 9.59 -19.88 -7.13
N MET A 85 9.80 -19.46 -5.88
CA MET A 85 10.77 -20.09 -4.98
C MET A 85 10.32 -21.49 -4.56
N GLN A 86 9.07 -21.68 -4.17
CA GLN A 86 8.53 -23.00 -3.82
C GLN A 86 8.61 -23.98 -4.99
N GLU A 87 8.31 -23.52 -6.20
CA GLU A 87 8.46 -24.31 -7.43
C GLU A 87 9.93 -24.70 -7.66
N GLN A 88 10.86 -23.75 -7.53
CA GLN A 88 12.28 -24.00 -7.71
C GLN A 88 12.85 -24.95 -6.65
N GLU A 89 12.42 -24.82 -5.39
CA GLU A 89 12.79 -25.76 -4.32
C GLU A 89 12.24 -27.16 -4.58
N ALA A 90 10.99 -27.28 -5.02
CA ALA A 90 10.39 -28.57 -5.36
C ALA A 90 11.16 -29.26 -6.49
N VAL A 91 11.54 -28.52 -7.53
CA VAL A 91 12.37 -29.01 -8.63
C VAL A 91 13.78 -29.39 -8.16
N ASN A 92 14.39 -28.61 -7.27
CA ASN A 92 15.70 -28.97 -6.73
C ASN A 92 15.60 -30.22 -5.85
N ARG A 93 14.60 -30.32 -4.98
CA ARG A 93 14.38 -31.51 -4.14
C ARG A 93 14.20 -32.78 -4.98
N SER A 94 13.43 -32.73 -6.06
CA SER A 94 13.22 -33.90 -6.94
C SER A 94 14.46 -34.28 -7.76
N ARG A 95 15.38 -33.33 -8.01
CA ARG A 95 16.66 -33.61 -8.68
C ARG A 95 17.70 -34.25 -7.75
N PHE A 96 17.58 -34.03 -6.44
CA PHE A 96 18.52 -34.51 -5.43
C PHE A 96 17.94 -35.62 -4.52
N SER A 97 16.75 -36.13 -4.84
CA SER A 97 16.16 -37.35 -4.28
C SER A 97 16.38 -38.53 -5.22
#